data_AF-A0A843GKG1-F1
#
_entry.id   AF-A0A843GKG1-F1
#
_cell.length_a   1.000
_cell.length_b   1.000
_cell.length_c   1.000
_cell.angle_alpha   90.00
_cell.angle_beta   90.00
_cell.angle_gamma   90.00
#
_symmetry.space_group_name_H-M   'P 1'
#
loop_
_entity.id
_entity.type
_entity.pdbx_description
1 polymer ?
#
loop_
_entity_poly.entity_id
_entity_poly.type
_entity_poly.pdbx_seq_one_letter_code
_entity_poly.pdbx_strand_id
1 'polypeptide(L)'
;MRLLDIVEKLEREGYIIKYRHRSDGGIIITSVNGEKFKGAKGNTFVRDIAGVKLSESRRRQLEAIKPEKNLSPSQRKKDTIDEETKKLIRRVNRKLKKMGNSAGHVTITQFRKNIKRFGREEANRLLRQAEKYSRGDAYVENIRWYRERLTSINNWFGGNSDLEEILDIIGRIIAMDGAGVKDSELNVWYDILYDLEQTAKLGDKEAPKRYNKRMKAVLPNI
;
A
#
# COMPACT_ATOMS: atom_id res chain seq x y z
N MET A 1 43.02 -23.56 -11.27
CA MET A 1 43.68 -22.32 -11.72
C MET A 1 43.63 -21.34 -10.57
N ARG A 2 44.79 -20.90 -10.07
CA ARG A 2 44.87 -19.96 -8.94
C ARG A 2 44.54 -18.55 -9.47
N LEU A 3 43.99 -17.69 -8.61
CA LEU A 3 43.62 -16.31 -9.00
C LEU A 3 44.82 -15.49 -9.51
N LEU A 4 46.03 -15.81 -9.05
CA LEU A 4 47.28 -15.23 -9.55
C LEU A 4 47.49 -15.56 -11.04
N ASP A 5 47.33 -16.83 -11.44
CA ASP A 5 47.44 -17.27 -12.84
C ASP A 5 46.45 -16.54 -13.78
N ILE A 6 45.26 -16.21 -13.26
CA ILE A 6 44.23 -15.45 -13.99
C ILE A 6 44.68 -13.99 -14.16
N VAL A 7 45.24 -13.38 -13.12
CA VAL A 7 45.74 -12.00 -13.20
C VAL A 7 46.90 -11.92 -14.19
N GLU A 8 47.89 -12.80 -14.09
CA GLU A 8 49.04 -12.81 -15.01
C GLU A 8 48.62 -13.04 -16.47
N LYS A 9 47.65 -13.95 -16.70
CA LYS A 9 47.12 -14.19 -18.04
C LYS A 9 46.45 -12.93 -18.60
N LEU A 10 45.62 -12.27 -17.81
CA LEU A 10 44.89 -11.07 -18.25
C LEU A 10 45.81 -9.86 -18.45
N GLU A 11 46.86 -9.71 -17.64
CA GLU A 11 47.89 -8.69 -17.86
C GLU A 11 48.66 -8.95 -19.18
N ARG A 12 48.96 -10.22 -19.51
CA ARG A 12 49.54 -10.60 -20.81
C ARG A 12 48.61 -10.35 -21.99
N GLU A 13 47.30 -10.47 -21.78
CA GLU A 13 46.27 -10.13 -22.78
C GLU A 13 46.03 -8.61 -22.91
N GLY A 14 46.76 -7.77 -22.16
CA GLY A 14 46.73 -6.31 -22.27
C GLY A 14 45.71 -5.61 -21.35
N TYR A 15 45.12 -6.32 -20.38
CA TYR A 15 44.19 -5.75 -19.42
C TYR A 15 44.92 -5.12 -18.22
N ILE A 16 44.49 -3.92 -17.81
CA ILE A 16 45.02 -3.25 -16.61
C ILE A 16 44.27 -3.77 -15.38
N ILE A 17 44.89 -4.63 -14.59
CA ILE A 17 44.29 -5.18 -13.38
C ILE A 17 44.85 -4.50 -12.14
N LYS A 18 43.95 -4.13 -11.21
CA LYS A 18 44.35 -3.81 -9.83
C LYS A 18 43.83 -4.90 -8.92
N TYR A 19 44.66 -5.33 -7.98
CA TYR A 19 44.31 -6.30 -6.97
C TYR A 19 44.93 -5.95 -5.63
N ARG A 20 44.47 -6.61 -4.57
CA ARG A 20 45.05 -6.51 -3.22
C ARG A 20 45.24 -7.90 -2.63
N HIS A 21 46.24 -8.02 -1.76
CA HIS A 21 46.45 -9.22 -0.96
C HIS A 21 45.49 -9.25 0.24
N ARG A 22 45.05 -10.46 0.59
CA ARG A 22 44.35 -10.77 1.83
C ARG A 22 45.36 -11.22 2.87
N SER A 23 44.94 -11.20 4.13
CA SER A 23 45.72 -11.70 5.26
C SER A 23 46.03 -13.20 5.20
N ASP A 24 45.28 -13.97 4.41
CA ASP A 24 45.46 -15.42 4.18
C ASP A 24 46.41 -15.73 3.01
N GLY A 25 47.07 -14.71 2.43
CA GLY A 25 47.93 -14.85 1.25
C GLY A 25 47.17 -14.92 -0.08
N GLY A 26 45.83 -14.91 -0.05
CA GLY A 26 44.99 -14.87 -1.25
C GLY A 26 44.96 -13.49 -1.91
N ILE A 27 44.51 -13.45 -3.17
CA ILE A 27 44.41 -12.22 -3.97
C ILE A 27 42.95 -11.88 -4.25
N ILE A 28 42.60 -10.59 -4.14
CA ILE A 28 41.29 -10.05 -4.55
C ILE A 28 41.52 -9.02 -5.65
N ILE A 29 40.98 -9.28 -6.84
CA ILE A 29 40.89 -8.28 -7.91
C ILE A 29 39.94 -7.16 -7.46
N THR A 30 40.37 -5.91 -7.60
CA THR A 30 39.60 -4.71 -7.20
C THR A 30 39.12 -3.93 -8.41
N SER A 31 39.85 -3.96 -9.53
CA SER A 31 39.42 -3.37 -10.80
C SER A 31 40.07 -4.01 -12.02
N VAL A 32 39.40 -3.93 -13.16
CA VAL A 32 39.94 -4.26 -14.49
C VAL A 32 39.64 -3.09 -15.42
N ASN A 33 40.65 -2.58 -16.14
CA ASN A 33 40.56 -1.41 -17.03
C ASN A 33 39.89 -0.19 -16.38
N GLY A 34 40.20 0.07 -15.10
CA GLY A 34 39.64 1.20 -14.33
C GLY A 34 38.23 0.96 -13.78
N GLU A 35 37.55 -0.12 -14.17
CA GLU A 35 36.23 -0.44 -13.64
C GLU A 35 36.28 -1.31 -12.39
N LYS A 36 35.47 -0.96 -11.36
CA LYS A 36 35.43 -1.68 -10.09
C LYS A 36 34.90 -3.11 -10.25
N PHE A 37 35.69 -4.10 -9.86
CA PHE A 37 35.26 -5.48 -9.77
C PHE A 37 34.57 -5.74 -8.43
N LYS A 38 33.29 -6.13 -8.48
CA LYS A 38 32.48 -6.51 -7.31
C LYS A 38 32.12 -8.01 -7.30
N GLY A 39 32.99 -8.84 -7.88
CA GLY A 39 32.75 -10.27 -8.04
C GLY A 39 31.50 -10.58 -8.87
N ALA A 40 30.74 -11.60 -8.45
CA ALA A 40 29.53 -12.07 -9.12
C ALA A 40 28.41 -11.01 -9.30
N LYS A 41 28.44 -9.94 -8.48
CA LYS A 41 27.47 -8.84 -8.49
C LYS A 41 27.95 -7.59 -9.28
N GLY A 42 29.15 -7.64 -9.87
CA GLY A 42 29.78 -6.52 -10.58
C GLY A 42 29.38 -6.37 -12.05
N ASN A 43 30.14 -5.53 -12.79
CA ASN A 43 29.96 -5.35 -14.23
C ASN A 43 30.15 -6.69 -14.96
N THR A 44 29.21 -7.01 -15.86
CA THR A 44 29.22 -8.21 -16.71
C THR A 44 30.52 -8.33 -17.51
N PHE A 45 31.02 -7.23 -18.09
CA PHE A 45 32.26 -7.19 -18.87
C PHE A 45 33.46 -7.64 -18.02
N VAL A 46 33.64 -7.02 -16.86
CA VAL A 46 34.71 -7.34 -15.91
C VAL A 46 34.59 -8.78 -15.38
N ARG A 47 33.36 -9.28 -15.23
CA ARG A 47 33.07 -10.64 -14.73
C ARG A 47 33.40 -11.73 -15.75
N ASP A 48 33.12 -11.47 -17.02
CA ASP A 48 33.40 -12.41 -18.12
C ASP A 48 34.92 -12.50 -18.36
N ILE A 49 35.62 -11.37 -18.30
CA ILE A 49 37.09 -11.31 -18.36
C ILE A 49 37.74 -12.03 -17.17
N ALA A 50 37.23 -11.82 -15.95
CA ALA A 50 37.76 -12.48 -14.75
C ALA A 50 37.41 -13.97 -14.62
N GLY A 51 36.72 -14.57 -15.61
CA GLY A 51 36.39 -16.00 -15.63
C GLY A 51 35.38 -16.44 -14.55
N VAL A 52 34.74 -15.51 -13.85
CA VAL A 52 33.77 -15.83 -12.78
C VAL A 52 32.39 -16.03 -13.41
N LYS A 53 32.21 -17.16 -14.09
CA LYS A 53 30.90 -17.54 -14.62
C LYS A 53 29.96 -17.86 -13.45
N LEU A 54 28.81 -17.18 -13.43
CA LEU A 54 27.70 -17.57 -12.55
C LEU A 54 27.27 -19.01 -12.92
N SER A 55 26.92 -19.83 -11.93
CA SER A 55 26.26 -21.11 -12.22
C SER A 55 24.96 -20.87 -13.01
N GLU A 56 24.63 -21.79 -13.90
CA GLU A 56 23.46 -21.67 -14.79
C GLU A 56 22.17 -21.43 -14.00
N SER A 57 22.03 -22.10 -12.85
CA SER A 57 20.95 -21.90 -11.88
C SER A 57 20.87 -20.45 -11.36
N ARG A 58 22.02 -19.84 -11.03
CA ARG A 58 22.06 -18.46 -10.53
C ARG A 58 21.85 -17.42 -11.61
N ARG A 59 22.23 -17.74 -12.86
CA ARG A 59 21.91 -16.94 -14.05
C ARG A 59 20.40 -16.94 -14.30
N ARG A 60 19.75 -18.11 -14.32
CA ARG A 60 18.29 -18.24 -14.44
C ARG A 60 17.54 -17.55 -13.30
N GLN A 61 18.03 -17.66 -12.05
CA GLN A 61 17.47 -16.90 -10.93
C GLN A 61 17.60 -15.38 -11.12
N LEU A 62 18.73 -14.87 -11.58
CA LEU A 62 18.91 -13.44 -11.81
C LEU A 62 18.12 -12.91 -13.01
N GLU A 63 17.95 -13.73 -14.04
CA GLU A 63 17.06 -13.46 -15.19
C GLU A 63 15.59 -13.46 -14.76
N ALA A 64 15.17 -14.39 -13.90
CA ALA A 64 13.83 -14.44 -13.31
C ALA A 64 13.57 -13.28 -12.31
N ILE A 65 14.59 -12.85 -11.56
CA ILE A 65 14.49 -11.73 -10.61
C ILE A 65 14.57 -10.36 -11.31
N LYS A 66 15.05 -10.29 -12.57
CA LYS A 66 15.24 -9.03 -13.31
C LYS A 66 14.76 -9.07 -14.77
N PRO A 67 13.48 -9.30 -15.05
CA PRO A 67 12.93 -9.01 -16.37
C PRO A 67 13.04 -7.51 -16.73
N GLU A 68 13.18 -6.63 -15.74
CA GLU A 68 13.17 -5.17 -15.89
C GLU A 68 14.51 -4.53 -16.31
N LYS A 69 15.60 -5.31 -16.39
CA LYS A 69 16.91 -4.75 -16.78
C LYS A 69 17.12 -4.57 -18.29
N ASN A 70 16.24 -5.12 -19.12
CA ASN A 70 16.25 -4.94 -20.57
C ASN A 70 15.28 -3.86 -21.08
N LEU A 71 14.60 -3.15 -20.17
CA LEU A 71 13.74 -2.03 -20.53
C LEU A 71 14.56 -0.74 -20.57
N SER A 72 14.47 -0.03 -21.69
CA SER A 72 15.03 1.32 -21.89
C SER A 72 14.69 2.24 -20.70
N PRO A 73 15.55 3.22 -20.32
CA PRO A 73 15.20 4.26 -19.34
C PRO A 73 13.86 4.96 -19.66
N SER A 74 13.45 5.02 -20.93
CA SER A 74 12.13 5.54 -21.34
C SER A 74 10.97 4.60 -21.03
N GLN A 75 11.19 3.29 -20.98
CA GLN A 75 10.18 2.30 -20.58
C GLN A 75 10.01 2.22 -19.05
N ARG A 76 11.04 2.60 -18.27
CA ARG A 76 10.92 2.80 -16.81
C ARG A 76 10.01 3.96 -16.40
N LYS A 77 9.61 4.83 -17.33
CA LYS A 77 8.77 6.02 -17.05
C LYS A 77 7.28 5.74 -16.82
N LYS A 78 6.76 4.53 -17.10
CA LYS A 78 5.30 4.29 -17.01
C LYS A 78 4.73 4.18 -15.58
N ASP A 79 5.55 3.91 -14.57
CA ASP A 79 5.10 3.82 -13.15
C ASP A 79 5.80 4.83 -12.24
N THR A 80 6.12 6.00 -12.78
CA THR A 80 6.76 7.07 -11.98
C THR A 80 5.71 7.68 -11.04
N ILE A 81 5.74 7.27 -9.77
CA ILE A 81 5.01 7.94 -8.70
C ILE A 81 5.63 9.34 -8.54
N ASP A 82 4.81 10.37 -8.63
CA ASP A 82 5.20 11.76 -8.44
C ASP A 82 5.61 12.04 -6.98
N GLU A 83 6.40 13.10 -6.76
CA GLU A 83 6.91 13.43 -5.43
C GLU A 83 5.80 13.84 -4.45
N GLU A 84 4.72 14.44 -4.91
CA GLU A 84 3.57 14.81 -4.06
C GLU A 84 2.88 13.56 -3.50
N THR A 85 2.65 12.54 -4.32
CA THR A 85 2.11 11.25 -3.89
C THR A 85 3.06 10.55 -2.91
N LYS A 86 4.38 10.63 -3.11
CA LYS A 86 5.35 10.09 -2.15
C LYS A 86 5.30 10.84 -0.81
N LYS A 87 5.19 12.17 -0.83
CA LYS A 87 5.03 12.99 0.38
C LYS A 87 3.73 12.62 1.11
N LEU A 88 2.64 12.43 0.38
CA LEU A 88 1.36 12.00 0.93
C LEU A 88 1.47 10.64 1.62
N ILE A 89 2.01 9.63 0.93
CA ILE A 89 2.25 8.29 1.50
C ILE A 89 3.05 8.39 2.81
N ARG A 90 4.14 9.18 2.83
CA ARG A 90 4.94 9.38 4.05
C ARG A 90 4.15 10.05 5.17
N ARG A 91 3.33 11.05 4.85
CA ARG A 91 2.50 11.77 5.84
C ARG A 91 1.45 10.85 6.46
N VAL A 92 0.73 10.10 5.63
CA VAL A 92 -0.27 9.12 6.05
C VAL A 92 0.37 8.06 6.97
N ASN A 93 1.46 7.43 6.53
CA ASN A 93 2.12 6.41 7.34
C ASN A 93 2.68 6.96 8.67
N ARG A 94 3.17 8.21 8.70
CA ARG A 94 3.60 8.84 9.96
C ARG A 94 2.45 9.00 10.95
N LYS A 95 1.26 9.37 10.48
CA LYS A 95 0.06 9.48 11.32
C LYS A 95 -0.39 8.11 11.82
N LEU A 96 -0.48 7.13 10.91
CA LEU A 96 -0.85 5.75 11.26
C LEU A 96 0.09 5.14 12.30
N LYS A 97 1.40 5.35 12.14
CA LYS A 97 2.40 4.94 13.13
C LYS A 97 2.17 5.58 14.51
N LYS A 98 1.83 6.87 14.57
CA LYS A 98 1.51 7.54 15.84
C LYS A 98 0.26 6.98 16.50
N MET A 99 -0.70 6.51 15.70
CA MET A 99 -1.93 5.86 16.19
C MET A 99 -1.70 4.38 16.55
N GLY A 100 -0.50 3.83 16.37
CA GLY A 100 -0.21 2.42 16.60
C GLY A 100 -0.80 1.46 15.56
N ASN A 101 -1.45 1.96 14.50
CA ASN A 101 -2.01 1.10 13.46
C ASN A 101 -1.00 0.84 12.33
N SER A 102 -0.47 -0.38 12.33
CA SER A 102 0.49 -0.84 11.31
C SER A 102 -0.16 -1.45 10.07
N ALA A 103 -1.43 -1.87 10.16
CA ALA A 103 -2.15 -2.58 9.11
C ALA A 103 -2.59 -1.65 7.96
N GLY A 104 -2.86 -0.37 8.26
CA GLY A 104 -3.22 0.63 7.25
C GLY A 104 -2.05 1.20 6.44
N HIS A 105 -0.81 0.77 6.68
CA HIS A 105 0.36 1.35 6.03
C HIS A 105 0.39 1.06 4.52
N VAL A 106 0.57 2.12 3.73
CA VAL A 106 0.75 2.00 2.28
C VAL A 106 2.22 2.22 1.95
N THR A 107 2.94 1.19 1.53
CA THR A 107 4.33 1.36 1.08
C THR A 107 4.39 1.80 -0.38
N ILE A 108 5.47 2.49 -0.78
CA ILE A 108 5.70 2.87 -2.18
C ILE A 108 5.66 1.62 -3.09
N THR A 109 6.25 0.51 -2.64
CA THR A 109 6.25 -0.75 -3.37
C THR A 109 4.84 -1.30 -3.56
N GLN A 110 4.01 -1.25 -2.52
CA GLN A 110 2.62 -1.71 -2.58
C GLN A 110 1.76 -0.81 -3.46
N PHE A 111 1.95 0.51 -3.39
CA PHE A 111 1.28 1.46 -4.28
C PHE A 111 1.63 1.21 -5.76
N ARG A 112 2.91 0.96 -6.08
CA ARG A 112 3.31 0.56 -7.45
C ARG A 112 2.67 -0.75 -7.89
N LYS A 113 2.64 -1.76 -7.01
CA LYS A 113 1.98 -3.04 -7.30
C LYS A 113 0.49 -2.84 -7.59
N ASN A 114 -0.18 -1.97 -6.83
CA ASN A 114 -1.60 -1.67 -7.03
C ASN A 114 -1.83 -0.93 -8.35
N ILE A 115 -0.97 0.03 -8.73
CA ILE A 115 -1.04 0.68 -10.05
C ILE A 115 -0.95 -0.38 -11.16
N LYS A 116 0.03 -1.27 -11.09
CA LYS A 116 0.25 -2.29 -12.11
C LYS A 116 -0.89 -3.31 -12.19
N ARG A 117 -1.52 -3.63 -11.06
CA ARG A 117 -2.55 -4.68 -10.98
C ARG A 117 -3.97 -4.17 -11.23
N PHE A 118 -4.30 -2.98 -10.74
CA PHE A 118 -5.67 -2.46 -10.70
C PHE A 118 -5.82 -1.09 -11.36
N GLY A 119 -4.72 -0.47 -11.80
CA GLY A 119 -4.73 0.88 -12.35
C GLY A 119 -4.49 1.97 -11.31
N ARG A 120 -4.23 3.18 -11.80
CA ARG A 120 -3.83 4.33 -10.97
C ARG A 120 -4.99 4.89 -10.15
N GLU A 121 -6.21 4.86 -10.67
CA GLU A 121 -7.41 5.32 -9.95
C GLU A 121 -7.65 4.49 -8.69
N GLU A 122 -7.58 3.16 -8.81
CA GLU A 122 -7.79 2.27 -7.67
C GLU A 122 -6.66 2.37 -6.65
N ALA A 123 -5.41 2.49 -7.10
CA ALA A 123 -4.29 2.76 -6.21
C ALA A 123 -4.47 4.07 -5.42
N ASN A 124 -4.96 5.13 -6.08
CA ASN A 124 -5.29 6.40 -5.44
C ASN A 124 -6.49 6.27 -4.48
N ARG A 125 -7.50 5.46 -4.81
CA ARG A 125 -8.62 5.16 -3.91
C ARG A 125 -8.13 4.53 -2.60
N LEU A 126 -7.28 3.52 -2.69
CA LEU A 126 -6.68 2.87 -1.52
C LEU A 126 -5.80 3.83 -0.69
N LEU A 127 -5.04 4.71 -1.34
CA LEU A 127 -4.28 5.75 -0.64
C LEU A 127 -5.18 6.76 0.08
N ARG A 128 -6.29 7.16 -0.54
CA ARG A 128 -7.29 8.02 0.09
C ARG A 128 -7.97 7.36 1.28
N GLN A 129 -8.28 6.06 1.19
CA GLN A 129 -8.79 5.28 2.32
C GLN A 129 -7.78 5.24 3.48
N ALA A 130 -6.49 4.97 3.20
CA ALA A 130 -5.45 5.01 4.22
C ALA A 130 -5.30 6.42 4.84
N GLU A 131 -5.44 7.47 4.03
CA GLU A 131 -5.42 8.85 4.52
C GLU A 131 -6.60 9.15 5.45
N LYS A 132 -7.82 8.79 5.07
CA LYS A 132 -9.03 8.92 5.91
C LYS A 132 -8.87 8.20 7.23
N TYR A 133 -8.42 6.96 7.17
CA TYR A 133 -8.16 6.18 8.37
C TYR A 133 -7.10 6.85 9.27
N SER A 134 -6.05 7.44 8.69
CA SER A 134 -5.05 8.19 9.44
C SER A 134 -5.56 9.49 10.08
N ARG A 135 -6.76 9.94 9.72
CA ARG A 135 -7.48 11.08 10.30
C ARG A 135 -8.58 10.64 11.27
N GLY A 136 -8.78 9.33 11.47
CA GLY A 136 -9.87 8.75 12.24
C GLY A 136 -11.24 8.93 11.58
N ASP A 137 -11.28 9.09 10.25
CA ASP A 137 -12.52 9.16 9.48
C ASP A 137 -13.04 7.74 9.24
N ALA A 138 -14.35 7.56 9.37
CA ALA A 138 -15.00 6.26 9.21
C ALA A 138 -14.89 5.71 7.78
N TYR A 139 -14.74 4.40 7.66
CA TYR A 139 -14.81 3.72 6.36
C TYR A 139 -16.22 3.78 5.78
N VAL A 140 -16.33 4.04 4.48
CA VAL A 140 -17.61 4.07 3.77
C VAL A 140 -18.30 2.72 3.82
N GLU A 141 -17.54 1.64 3.80
CA GLU A 141 -18.02 0.29 3.96
C GLU A 141 -18.78 0.10 5.29
N ASN A 142 -18.28 0.70 6.38
CA ASN A 142 -18.94 0.66 7.69
C ASN A 142 -20.25 1.47 7.69
N ILE A 143 -20.27 2.62 7.02
CA ILE A 143 -21.46 3.46 6.87
C ILE A 143 -22.50 2.78 5.97
N ARG A 144 -22.07 2.06 4.92
CA ARG A 144 -22.96 1.25 4.06
C ARG A 144 -23.60 0.12 4.83
N TRP A 145 -22.80 -0.64 5.59
CA TRP A 145 -23.31 -1.70 6.46
C TRP A 145 -24.36 -1.15 7.45
N TYR A 146 -24.08 0.01 8.05
CA TYR A 146 -25.02 0.70 8.93
C TYR A 146 -26.34 0.98 8.22
N ARG A 147 -26.28 1.58 7.02
CA ARG A 147 -27.46 1.89 6.21
C ARG A 147 -28.28 0.65 5.89
N GLU A 148 -27.64 -0.42 5.43
CA GLU A 148 -28.30 -1.69 5.10
C GLU A 148 -29.01 -2.29 6.31
N ARG A 149 -28.37 -2.23 7.48
CA ARG A 149 -28.97 -2.73 8.71
C ARG A 149 -30.14 -1.87 9.15
N LEU A 150 -30.02 -0.54 9.05
CA LEU A 150 -31.11 0.38 9.37
C LEU A 150 -32.29 0.20 8.40
N THR A 151 -32.05 -0.04 7.12
CA THR A 151 -33.11 -0.38 6.14
C THR A 151 -33.87 -1.63 6.55
N SER A 152 -33.14 -2.67 7.00
CA SER A 152 -33.77 -3.91 7.47
C SER A 152 -34.69 -3.67 8.67
N ILE A 153 -34.24 -2.85 9.63
CA ILE A 153 -35.03 -2.46 10.80
C ILE A 153 -36.24 -1.61 10.38
N ASN A 154 -36.08 -0.68 9.45
CA ASN A 154 -37.18 0.13 8.94
C ASN A 154 -38.28 -0.73 8.31
N ASN A 155 -37.88 -1.79 7.59
CA ASN A 155 -38.82 -2.75 7.02
C ASN A 155 -39.58 -3.53 8.12
N TRP A 156 -38.97 -3.81 9.27
CA TRP A 156 -39.69 -4.40 10.41
C TRP A 156 -40.76 -3.47 10.99
N PHE A 157 -40.55 -2.16 10.89
CA PHE A 157 -41.54 -1.15 11.25
C PHE A 157 -42.56 -0.86 10.12
N GLY A 158 -42.49 -1.56 8.99
CA GLY A 158 -43.41 -1.38 7.87
C GLY A 158 -43.14 -0.13 7.02
N GLY A 159 -41.91 0.39 7.00
CA GLY A 159 -41.55 1.58 6.22
C GLY A 159 -41.93 2.87 6.95
N ASN A 160 -41.24 3.16 8.05
CA ASN A 160 -41.46 4.35 8.87
C ASN A 160 -40.74 5.57 8.28
N SER A 161 -41.48 6.66 8.04
CA SER A 161 -40.95 7.90 7.44
C SER A 161 -39.85 8.56 8.27
N ASP A 162 -39.87 8.41 9.61
CA ASP A 162 -38.81 8.97 10.46
C ASP A 162 -37.46 8.28 10.22
N LEU A 163 -37.45 7.00 9.88
CA LEU A 163 -36.20 6.28 9.56
C LEU A 163 -35.80 6.48 8.09
N GLU A 164 -36.75 6.69 7.18
CA GLU A 164 -36.45 7.02 5.78
C GLU A 164 -35.64 8.31 5.66
N GLU A 165 -36.00 9.35 6.42
CA GLU A 165 -35.24 10.59 6.47
C GLU A 165 -33.77 10.36 6.88
N ILE A 166 -33.55 9.49 7.87
CA ILE A 166 -32.19 9.13 8.32
C ILE A 166 -31.45 8.33 7.23
N LEU A 167 -32.12 7.39 6.56
CA LEU A 167 -31.54 6.61 5.45
C LEU A 167 -31.12 7.49 4.28
N ASP A 168 -31.85 8.58 4.03
CA ASP A 168 -31.53 9.58 3.01
C ASP A 168 -30.28 10.39 3.38
N ILE A 169 -30.19 10.87 4.63
CA ILE A 169 -29.00 11.58 5.13
C ILE A 169 -27.77 10.68 5.00
N ILE A 170 -27.87 9.41 5.44
CA ILE A 170 -26.77 8.45 5.33
C ILE A 170 -26.44 8.16 3.85
N GLY A 171 -27.45 8.13 2.97
CA GLY A 171 -27.26 8.02 1.52
C GLY A 171 -26.38 9.15 0.96
N ARG A 172 -26.63 10.41 1.38
CA ARG A 172 -25.80 11.57 1.00
C ARG A 172 -24.38 11.45 1.54
N ILE A 173 -24.22 11.01 2.79
CA ILE A 173 -22.90 10.74 3.39
C ILE A 173 -22.11 9.72 2.56
N ILE A 174 -22.75 8.62 2.15
CA ILE A 174 -22.11 7.60 1.30
C ILE A 174 -21.75 8.17 -0.07
N ALA A 175 -22.61 9.00 -0.67
CA ALA A 175 -22.33 9.68 -1.95
C ALA A 175 -21.12 10.63 -1.83
N MET A 176 -20.91 11.22 -0.65
CA MET A 176 -19.74 12.02 -0.30
C MET A 176 -18.55 11.17 0.19
N ASP A 177 -18.57 9.86 -0.04
CA ASP A 177 -17.51 8.92 0.34
C ASP A 177 -17.23 8.97 1.86
N GLY A 178 -18.27 9.11 2.69
CA GLY A 178 -18.15 9.12 4.16
C GLY A 178 -17.50 10.38 4.72
N ALA A 179 -17.43 11.46 3.94
CA ALA A 179 -16.83 12.71 4.38
C ALA A 179 -17.49 13.24 5.65
N GLY A 180 -16.66 13.68 6.61
CA GLY A 180 -17.11 14.32 7.84
C GLY A 180 -17.49 13.37 8.97
N VAL A 181 -17.60 12.06 8.74
CA VAL A 181 -17.92 11.08 9.79
C VAL A 181 -16.66 10.57 10.46
N LYS A 182 -16.60 10.68 11.78
CA LYS A 182 -15.53 10.10 12.60
C LYS A 182 -15.85 8.69 13.08
N ASP A 183 -14.82 7.87 13.25
CA ASP A 183 -14.98 6.53 13.84
C ASP A 183 -15.66 6.58 15.22
N SER A 184 -15.36 7.62 16.02
CA SER A 184 -15.99 7.83 17.32
C SER A 184 -17.49 8.11 17.23
N GLU A 185 -17.94 8.81 16.18
CA GLU A 185 -19.36 9.10 15.95
C GLU A 185 -20.08 7.83 15.48
N LEU A 186 -19.41 7.03 14.65
CA LEU A 186 -19.95 5.78 14.14
C LEU A 186 -20.27 4.75 15.26
N ASN A 187 -19.47 4.73 16.33
CA ASN A 187 -19.78 3.91 17.51
C ASN A 187 -21.13 4.31 18.14
N VAL A 188 -21.39 5.62 18.26
CA VAL A 188 -22.69 6.12 18.78
C VAL A 188 -23.83 5.72 17.86
N TRP A 189 -23.59 5.73 16.54
CA TRP A 189 -24.60 5.28 15.59
C TRP A 189 -24.90 3.80 15.80
N TYR A 190 -23.88 2.95 15.99
CA TYR A 190 -24.04 1.53 16.28
C TYR A 190 -24.81 1.26 17.56
N ASP A 191 -24.56 2.02 18.61
CA ASP A 191 -25.31 1.91 19.86
C ASP A 191 -26.79 2.24 19.64
N ILE A 192 -27.08 3.32 18.91
CA ILE A 192 -28.45 3.68 18.53
C ILE A 192 -29.12 2.59 17.70
N LEU A 193 -28.39 2.01 16.74
CA LEU A 193 -28.91 0.94 15.89
C LEU A 193 -29.23 -0.33 16.69
N TYR A 194 -28.36 -0.68 17.64
CA TYR A 194 -28.57 -1.80 18.54
C TYR A 194 -29.81 -1.59 19.40
N ASP A 195 -29.91 -0.42 20.05
CA ASP A 195 -31.07 -0.06 20.85
C ASP A 195 -32.37 -0.09 20.03
N LEU A 196 -32.34 0.50 18.83
CA LEU A 196 -33.47 0.50 17.91
C LEU A 196 -33.87 -0.93 17.51
N GLU A 197 -32.90 -1.81 17.25
CA GLU A 197 -33.15 -3.21 16.93
C GLU A 197 -33.83 -3.96 18.09
N GLN A 198 -33.39 -3.73 19.34
CA GLN A 198 -34.02 -4.34 20.51
C GLN A 198 -35.46 -3.85 20.68
N THR A 199 -35.69 -2.54 20.55
CA THR A 199 -37.05 -1.98 20.65
C THR A 199 -37.98 -2.45 19.52
N ALA A 200 -37.46 -2.63 18.31
CA ALA A 200 -38.21 -3.21 17.20
C ALA A 200 -38.68 -4.65 17.50
N LYS A 201 -37.81 -5.47 18.10
CA LYS A 201 -38.16 -6.84 18.53
C LYS A 201 -39.21 -6.86 19.64
N LEU A 202 -39.25 -5.83 20.47
CA LEU A 202 -40.26 -5.67 21.52
C LEU A 202 -41.58 -5.07 20.99
N GLY A 203 -41.65 -4.69 19.72
CA GLY A 203 -42.87 -4.16 19.08
C GLY A 203 -43.19 -2.71 19.43
N ASP A 204 -42.21 -1.92 19.91
CA ASP A 204 -42.42 -0.52 20.25
C ASP A 204 -42.50 0.36 18.99
N LYS A 205 -43.73 0.68 18.58
CA LYS A 205 -44.01 1.45 17.36
C LYS A 205 -43.58 2.93 17.42
N GLU A 206 -43.35 3.48 18.62
CA GLU A 206 -42.93 4.88 18.79
C GLU A 206 -41.40 5.03 18.82
N ALA A 207 -40.66 3.92 18.84
CA ALA A 207 -39.20 3.93 18.83
C ALA A 207 -38.61 4.73 17.64
N PRO A 208 -39.04 4.55 16.38
CA PRO A 208 -38.53 5.29 15.23
C PRO A 208 -38.43 6.80 15.43
N LYS A 209 -39.49 7.42 15.97
CA LYS A 209 -39.57 8.85 16.23
C LYS A 209 -38.56 9.33 17.29
N ARG A 210 -38.41 8.56 18.37
CA ARG A 210 -37.45 8.88 19.45
C ARG A 210 -36.01 8.77 18.94
N TYR A 211 -35.72 7.74 18.14
CA TYR A 211 -34.39 7.51 17.61
C TYR A 211 -34.04 8.43 16.44
N ASN A 212 -35.00 8.90 15.62
CA ASN A 212 -34.75 9.95 14.62
C ASN A 212 -34.16 11.21 15.29
N LYS A 213 -34.76 11.67 16.39
CA LYS A 213 -34.24 12.83 17.14
C LYS A 213 -32.82 12.60 17.67
N ARG A 214 -32.54 11.41 18.21
CA ARG A 214 -31.19 11.03 18.68
C ARG A 214 -30.18 10.98 17.53
N MET A 215 -30.57 10.40 16.39
CA MET A 215 -29.74 10.26 15.20
C MET A 215 -29.40 11.61 14.58
N LYS A 216 -30.37 12.52 14.44
CA LYS A 216 -30.13 13.87 13.92
C LYS A 216 -29.15 14.67 14.79
N ALA A 217 -29.08 14.40 16.09
CA ALA A 217 -28.14 15.08 16.98
C ALA A 217 -26.67 14.63 16.78
N VAL A 218 -26.46 13.45 16.19
CA VAL A 218 -25.12 12.84 16.01
C VAL A 218 -24.71 12.70 14.54
N LEU A 219 -25.63 12.93 13.62
CA LEU A 219 -25.34 12.99 12.19
C LEU A 219 -24.68 14.34 11.86
N PRO A 220 -23.64 14.36 11.03
CA PRO A 220 -23.08 15.61 10.55
C PRO A 220 -24.13 16.43 9.80
N ASN A 221 -24.12 17.75 9.98
CA ASN A 221 -24.99 18.67 9.25
C ASN A 221 -24.54 18.71 7.78
N ILE A 222 -25.31 18.08 6.89
CA ILE A 222 -25.00 17.92 5.46
C ILE A 222 -26.22 18.26 4.62
#